data_AF-A0A6J4QD60-F1
#
_entry.id   AF-A0A6J4QD60-F1
#
_cell.length_a   1.000
_cell.length_b   1.000
_cell.length_c   1.000
_cell.angle_alpha   90.00
_cell.angle_beta   90.00
_cell.angle_gamma   90.00
#
_symmetry.space_group_name_H-M   'P 1'
#
loop_
_entity.id
_entity.type
_entity.pdbx_description
1 polymer ?
#
loop_
_entity_poly.entity_id
_entity_poly.type
_entity_poly.pdbx_seq_one_letter_code
_entity_poly.pdbx_strand_id
1 'polypeptide(L)'
;MPVGHQEADSLAVCVAHVVGVDRSEVPGDGGVGLRQWLAGRNLGLVPVASPEAFEWPGRFLGRRRGSSTWAVFFGVPPGVVFDPAAGPDADGGAEADLEAAFVLAEPDPGRRIGGGPEGAGVVELVALSARAEGPMTVADSAEAVAGCGLRGDRYERGAGTFSNPEGRGYDLTLVEAEALEDLAAGGVELEPAEARRNLVVRGISLDGLLGKRFRVGPVECFGQRRCEPCAHLERLTRPGVLRGLAHRGGLRADVLSGGEIRTGDRVEALDP
;
A
#
# COMPACT_ATOMS: atom_id res chain seq x y z
N MET A 1 -7.52 -12.51 27.75
CA MET A 1 -8.49 -13.63 27.71
C MET A 1 -7.80 -14.79 27.03
N PRO A 2 -7.80 -16.02 27.59
CA PRO A 2 -7.23 -17.16 26.89
C PRO A 2 -8.01 -17.38 25.59
N VAL A 3 -7.31 -17.35 24.47
CA VAL A 3 -7.84 -17.73 23.15
C VAL A 3 -8.45 -19.12 23.29
N GLY A 4 -9.69 -19.33 22.84
CA GLY A 4 -10.34 -20.63 22.95
C GLY A 4 -9.50 -21.70 22.25
N HIS A 5 -9.40 -22.92 22.80
CA HIS A 5 -8.55 -23.98 22.24
C HIS A 5 -8.80 -24.23 20.74
N GLN A 6 -10.07 -24.14 20.31
CA GLN A 6 -10.49 -24.25 18.91
C GLN A 6 -10.03 -23.07 18.03
N GLU A 7 -9.99 -21.86 18.59
CA GLU A 7 -9.54 -20.65 17.91
C GLU A 7 -8.03 -20.70 17.67
N ALA A 8 -7.25 -21.08 18.68
CA ALA A 8 -5.81 -21.23 18.57
C ALA A 8 -5.41 -22.34 17.57
N ASP A 9 -6.13 -23.46 17.61
CA ASP A 9 -5.88 -24.59 16.69
C ASP A 9 -6.21 -24.23 15.24
N SER A 10 -7.39 -23.66 14.98
CA SER A 10 -7.79 -23.24 13.62
C SER A 10 -6.87 -22.15 13.05
N LEU A 11 -6.37 -21.22 13.89
CA LEU A 11 -5.36 -20.25 13.48
C LEU A 11 -4.08 -20.94 13.00
N ALA A 12 -3.60 -21.92 13.76
CA ALA A 12 -2.40 -22.66 13.42
C ALA A 12 -2.58 -23.53 12.15
N VAL A 13 -3.77 -24.11 11.93
CA VAL A 13 -4.11 -24.80 10.67
C VAL A 13 -4.09 -23.83 9.49
N CYS A 14 -4.66 -22.63 9.63
CA CYS A 14 -4.62 -21.61 8.59
C CYS A 14 -3.19 -21.14 8.29
N VAL A 15 -2.36 -20.95 9.32
CA VAL A 15 -0.94 -20.61 9.14
C VAL A 15 -0.20 -21.72 8.39
N ALA A 16 -0.40 -22.98 8.79
CA ALA A 16 0.20 -24.14 8.10
C ALA A 16 -0.18 -24.16 6.61
N HIS A 17 -1.46 -23.93 6.30
CA HIS A 17 -1.97 -23.86 4.94
C HIS A 17 -1.35 -22.72 4.12
N VAL A 18 -1.24 -21.51 4.69
CA VAL A 18 -0.68 -20.34 3.97
C VAL A 18 0.83 -20.48 3.76
N VAL A 19 1.55 -21.03 4.74
CA VAL A 19 3.01 -21.24 4.65
C VAL A 19 3.36 -22.48 3.82
N GLY A 20 2.45 -23.45 3.69
CA GLY A 20 2.65 -24.68 2.93
C GLY A 20 3.44 -25.75 3.69
N VAL A 21 3.21 -25.88 5.00
CA VAL A 21 3.87 -26.85 5.89
C VAL A 21 2.85 -27.76 6.57
N ASP A 22 3.31 -28.85 7.21
CA ASP A 22 2.43 -29.73 7.96
C ASP A 22 1.93 -29.04 9.25
N ARG A 23 0.66 -29.29 9.64
CA ARG A 23 0.06 -28.72 10.85
C ARG A 23 0.86 -29.03 12.11
N SER A 24 1.50 -30.20 12.19
CA SER A 24 2.33 -30.64 13.32
C SER A 24 3.58 -29.79 13.53
N GLU A 25 4.04 -29.08 12.49
CA GLU A 25 5.18 -28.18 12.57
C GLU A 25 4.83 -26.84 13.22
N VAL A 26 3.55 -26.46 13.25
CA VAL A 26 3.08 -25.15 13.71
C VAL A 26 2.65 -25.21 15.19
N PRO A 27 3.14 -24.31 16.06
CA PRO A 27 2.68 -24.25 17.45
C PRO A 27 1.16 -23.97 17.54
N GLY A 28 0.44 -24.79 18.30
CA GLY A 28 -1.02 -24.70 18.47
C GLY A 28 -1.48 -23.76 19.57
N ASP A 29 -0.60 -22.94 20.14
CA ASP A 29 -0.94 -22.02 21.23
C ASP A 29 -1.62 -20.74 20.76
N GLY A 30 -1.59 -20.46 19.44
CA GLY A 30 -2.15 -19.24 18.85
C GLY A 30 -1.50 -17.95 19.34
N GLY A 31 -0.40 -18.07 20.09
CA GLY A 31 0.13 -17.03 20.96
C GLY A 31 1.62 -16.79 20.75
N VAL A 32 2.39 -16.85 21.84
CA VAL A 32 3.82 -16.51 21.83
C VAL A 32 4.62 -17.54 21.03
N GLY A 33 4.31 -18.83 21.18
CA GLY A 33 4.99 -19.92 20.47
C GLY A 33 4.80 -19.78 18.96
N LEU A 34 3.56 -19.58 18.51
CA LEU A 34 3.25 -19.32 17.09
C LEU A 34 4.01 -18.09 16.55
N ARG A 35 4.04 -16.98 17.29
CA ARG A 35 4.76 -15.76 16.87
C ARG A 35 6.27 -15.97 16.78
N GLN A 36 6.87 -16.67 17.74
CA GLN A 36 8.30 -17.02 17.70
C GLN A 36 8.63 -17.94 16.53
N TRP A 37 7.78 -18.92 16.25
CA TRP A 37 7.95 -19.84 15.13
C TRP A 37 7.87 -19.14 13.77
N LEU A 38 6.94 -18.17 13.63
CA LEU A 38 6.85 -17.31 12.45
C LEU A 38 8.07 -16.40 12.32
N ALA A 39 8.55 -15.82 13.41
CA ALA A 39 9.74 -14.97 13.41
C ALA A 39 10.99 -15.73 12.92
N GLY A 40 11.13 -17.01 13.30
CA GLY A 40 12.18 -17.89 12.78
C GLY A 40 12.11 -18.16 11.27
N ARG A 41 11.01 -17.79 10.62
CA ARG A 41 10.78 -17.87 9.17
C ARG A 41 10.70 -16.50 8.50
N ASN A 42 11.14 -15.46 9.20
CA ASN A 42 11.00 -14.08 8.77
C ASN A 42 9.54 -13.73 8.42
N LEU A 43 8.59 -14.19 9.22
CA LEU A 43 7.16 -13.88 9.09
C LEU A 43 6.58 -13.36 10.41
N GLY A 44 5.51 -12.58 10.32
CA GLY A 44 4.76 -12.04 11.44
C GLY A 44 3.26 -12.04 11.15
N LEU A 45 2.46 -12.23 12.21
CA LEU A 45 1.01 -12.03 12.17
C LEU A 45 0.70 -10.54 12.36
N VAL A 46 0.39 -9.87 11.25
CA VAL A 46 0.06 -8.43 11.23
C VAL A 46 -1.45 -8.26 11.33
N PRO A 47 -1.97 -7.65 12.41
CA PRO A 47 -3.40 -7.41 12.55
C PRO A 47 -3.91 -6.43 11.50
N VAL A 48 -5.06 -6.73 10.92
CA VAL A 48 -5.80 -5.82 10.05
C VAL A 48 -6.61 -4.85 10.92
N ALA A 49 -6.46 -3.55 10.69
CA ALA A 49 -7.09 -2.51 11.51
C ALA A 49 -8.62 -2.44 11.33
N SER A 50 -9.12 -2.69 10.12
CA SER A 50 -10.56 -2.66 9.79
C SER A 50 -10.96 -3.92 9.01
N PRO A 51 -11.11 -5.08 9.69
CA PRO A 51 -11.41 -6.35 9.05
C PRO A 51 -12.67 -6.35 8.17
N GLU A 52 -13.69 -5.58 8.57
CA GLU A 52 -15.00 -5.49 7.90
C GLU A 52 -14.96 -4.85 6.49
N ALA A 53 -13.94 -4.04 6.22
CA ALA A 53 -13.73 -3.36 4.94
C ALA A 53 -12.46 -3.84 4.24
N PHE A 54 -11.85 -4.92 4.72
CA PHE A 54 -10.54 -5.35 4.27
C PHE A 54 -10.61 -6.11 2.96
N GLU A 55 -10.08 -5.49 1.90
CA GLU A 55 -9.90 -6.08 0.59
C GLU A 55 -8.41 -6.25 0.32
N TRP A 56 -7.99 -7.47 -0.06
CA TRP A 56 -6.58 -7.78 -0.26
C TRP A 56 -6.37 -8.73 -1.44
N PRO A 57 -5.52 -8.37 -2.42
CA PRO A 57 -5.24 -9.23 -3.58
C PRO A 57 -4.35 -10.45 -3.25
N GLY A 58 -4.11 -10.73 -1.97
CA GLY A 58 -3.34 -11.87 -1.47
C GLY A 58 -4.11 -12.72 -0.47
N ARG A 59 -3.47 -13.76 0.06
CA ARG A 59 -4.05 -14.59 1.11
C ARG A 59 -3.98 -13.88 2.46
N PHE A 60 -5.04 -13.97 3.24
CA PHE A 60 -5.07 -13.48 4.61
C PHE A 60 -5.93 -14.41 5.48
N LEU A 61 -5.74 -14.34 6.79
CA LEU A 61 -6.47 -15.13 7.77
C LEU A 61 -7.61 -14.27 8.30
N GLY A 62 -8.84 -14.75 8.23
CA GLY A 62 -10.02 -14.04 8.69
C GLY A 62 -10.81 -14.87 9.69
N ARG A 63 -11.36 -14.21 10.71
CA ARG A 63 -12.36 -14.79 11.61
C ARG A 63 -13.67 -14.04 11.40
N ARG A 64 -14.69 -14.78 10.98
CA ARG A 64 -16.04 -14.24 10.75
C ARG A 64 -16.69 -13.87 12.08
N ARG A 65 -17.60 -12.90 12.03
CA ARG A 65 -18.37 -12.49 13.20
C ARG A 65 -19.13 -13.67 13.80
N GLY A 66 -18.96 -13.90 15.09
CA GLY A 66 -19.59 -15.02 15.80
C GLY A 66 -18.97 -16.39 15.54
N SER A 67 -17.88 -16.50 14.76
CA SER A 67 -17.12 -17.74 14.61
C SER A 67 -16.02 -17.87 15.67
N SER A 68 -15.82 -19.09 16.18
CA SER A 68 -14.68 -19.46 17.01
C SER A 68 -13.48 -19.99 16.20
N THR A 69 -13.56 -19.96 14.87
CA THR A 69 -12.54 -20.54 13.96
C THR A 69 -12.05 -19.55 12.92
N TRP A 70 -10.75 -19.66 12.60
CA TRP A 70 -10.11 -18.92 11.52
C TRP A 70 -10.26 -19.64 10.19
N ALA A 71 -10.35 -18.88 9.10
CA ALA A 71 -10.31 -19.36 7.73
C ALA A 71 -9.32 -18.51 6.90
N VAL A 72 -8.89 -19.04 5.76
CA VAL A 72 -8.05 -18.34 4.78
C VAL A 72 -8.94 -17.74 3.71
N PHE A 73 -8.76 -16.45 3.47
CA PHE A 73 -9.47 -15.67 2.47
C PHE A 73 -8.50 -15.19 1.38
N PHE A 74 -9.03 -14.88 0.20
CA PHE A 74 -8.30 -14.36 -0.94
C PHE A 74 -9.20 -13.52 -1.86
N GLY A 75 -8.64 -12.46 -2.43
CA GLY A 75 -9.26 -11.72 -3.54
C GLY A 75 -10.00 -10.45 -3.14
N VAL A 76 -10.54 -9.78 -4.16
CA VAL A 76 -11.35 -8.55 -4.05
C VAL A 76 -12.59 -8.70 -4.94
N PRO A 77 -13.80 -8.89 -4.38
CA PRO A 77 -14.10 -9.03 -2.95
C PRO A 77 -13.52 -10.34 -2.36
N PRO A 78 -13.19 -10.37 -1.07
CA PRO A 78 -12.55 -11.51 -0.43
C PRO A 78 -13.49 -12.72 -0.33
N GLY A 79 -13.07 -13.85 -0.90
CA GLY A 79 -13.74 -15.15 -0.78
C GLY A 79 -12.93 -16.11 0.09
N VAL A 80 -13.60 -17.09 0.71
CA VAL A 80 -12.92 -18.15 1.46
C VAL A 80 -12.29 -19.15 0.49
N VAL A 81 -11.01 -19.43 0.72
CA VAL A 81 -10.25 -20.43 -0.05
C VAL A 81 -9.90 -21.66 0.77
N PHE A 82 -9.91 -21.55 2.09
CA PHE A 82 -9.73 -22.69 2.99
C PHE A 82 -10.38 -22.38 4.34
N ASP A 83 -11.24 -23.28 4.81
CA ASP A 83 -11.89 -23.16 6.12
C ASP A 83 -11.75 -24.50 6.86
N PRO A 84 -10.98 -24.58 7.95
CA PRO A 84 -10.76 -25.81 8.69
C PRO A 84 -12.03 -26.33 9.39
N ALA A 85 -13.06 -25.50 9.53
CA ALA A 85 -14.36 -25.90 10.08
C ALA A 85 -15.35 -26.36 9.01
N ALA A 86 -15.07 -26.08 7.73
CA ALA A 86 -15.92 -26.46 6.62
C ALA A 86 -15.58 -27.87 6.10
N GLY A 87 -16.61 -28.68 5.82
CA GLY A 87 -16.43 -29.91 5.04
C GLY A 87 -15.99 -29.61 3.60
N PRO A 88 -15.53 -30.63 2.84
CA PRO A 88 -14.97 -30.45 1.49
C PRO A 88 -15.92 -29.83 0.45
N ASP A 89 -17.21 -29.68 0.77
CA ASP A 89 -18.28 -29.21 -0.14
C ASP A 89 -18.87 -27.83 0.24
N ALA A 90 -18.20 -27.02 1.06
CA ALA A 90 -18.72 -25.70 1.43
C ALA A 90 -18.50 -24.66 0.31
N ASP A 91 -19.59 -24.21 -0.31
CA ASP A 91 -19.58 -23.15 -1.31
C ASP A 91 -18.94 -21.85 -0.78
N GLY A 92 -17.84 -21.43 -1.42
CA GLY A 92 -17.01 -20.28 -1.06
C GLY A 92 -17.62 -18.89 -1.38
N GLY A 93 -18.95 -18.76 -1.30
CA GLY A 93 -19.70 -17.57 -1.74
C GLY A 93 -20.20 -16.64 -0.63
N ALA A 94 -19.85 -16.87 0.64
CA ALA A 94 -20.33 -16.02 1.73
C ALA A 94 -19.50 -14.73 1.88
N GLU A 95 -20.21 -13.60 1.95
CA GLU A 95 -19.67 -12.26 2.22
C GLU A 95 -18.81 -12.26 3.50
N ALA A 96 -17.65 -11.62 3.44
CA ALA A 96 -16.66 -11.63 4.51
C ALA A 96 -17.04 -10.63 5.62
N ASP A 97 -18.09 -10.91 6.42
CA ASP A 97 -18.34 -10.19 7.68
C ASP A 97 -17.30 -10.62 8.72
N LEU A 98 -16.11 -10.04 8.61
CA LEU A 98 -14.96 -10.34 9.44
C LEU A 98 -14.97 -9.48 10.71
N GLU A 99 -14.72 -10.11 11.86
CA GLU A 99 -14.48 -9.39 13.12
C GLU A 99 -13.00 -9.29 13.49
N ALA A 100 -12.16 -10.14 12.88
CA ALA A 100 -10.70 -10.08 13.03
C ALA A 100 -10.03 -10.61 11.76
N ALA A 101 -8.89 -10.03 11.39
CA ALA A 101 -8.07 -10.54 10.30
C ALA A 101 -6.57 -10.35 10.58
N PHE A 102 -5.76 -11.28 10.07
CA PHE A 102 -4.30 -11.21 10.06
C PHE A 102 -3.76 -11.40 8.65
N VAL A 103 -2.71 -10.66 8.31
CA VAL A 103 -1.85 -10.95 7.16
C VAL A 103 -0.55 -11.56 7.67
N LEU A 104 -0.10 -12.65 7.06
CA LEU A 104 1.27 -13.12 7.23
C LEU A 104 2.18 -12.27 6.35
N ALA A 105 3.01 -11.46 6.97
CA ALA A 105 3.94 -10.57 6.28
C ALA A 105 5.34 -10.71 6.87
N GLU A 106 6.36 -10.36 6.10
CA GLU A 106 7.71 -10.27 6.64
C GLU A 106 7.75 -9.18 7.72
N PRO A 107 8.28 -9.48 8.92
CA PRO A 107 8.47 -8.50 9.95
C PRO A 107 9.63 -7.62 9.48
N ASP A 108 9.30 -6.43 9.00
CA ASP A 108 10.30 -5.41 8.73
C ASP A 108 10.38 -4.51 9.99
N PRO A 109 11.38 -4.72 10.86
CA PRO A 109 11.53 -3.93 12.08
C PRO A 109 11.88 -2.45 11.80
N GLY A 110 12.28 -2.11 10.57
CA GLY A 110 12.44 -0.73 10.11
C GLY A 110 11.16 -0.12 9.56
N ARG A 111 10.21 -0.95 9.11
CA ARG A 111 8.91 -0.53 8.57
C ARG A 111 8.02 0.04 9.67
N ARG A 112 8.06 1.37 9.79
CA ARG A 112 7.03 2.11 10.52
C ARG A 112 5.70 1.89 9.81
N ILE A 113 4.73 1.33 10.54
CA ILE A 113 3.33 1.31 10.08
C ILE A 113 2.80 2.73 10.25
N GLY A 114 2.86 3.51 9.17
CA GLY A 114 2.51 4.93 9.21
C GLY A 114 3.53 5.76 9.99
N GLY A 115 3.77 6.97 9.49
CA GLY A 115 4.67 7.92 10.14
C GLY A 115 6.06 7.95 9.53
N GLY A 116 6.15 8.46 8.30
CA GLY A 116 7.32 9.24 7.90
C GLY A 116 7.52 10.43 8.85
N PRO A 117 8.67 11.10 8.82
CA PRO A 117 8.93 12.26 9.67
C PRO A 117 7.76 13.26 9.65
N GLU A 118 7.26 13.61 10.84
CA GLU A 118 6.30 14.69 11.05
C GLU A 118 7.06 16.01 10.92
N GLY A 119 7.13 16.52 9.70
CA GLY A 119 7.89 17.71 9.38
C GLY A 119 7.64 18.15 7.95
N ALA A 120 8.32 19.22 7.56
CA ALA A 120 8.35 19.63 6.17
C ALA A 120 9.42 18.85 5.42
N GLY A 121 9.04 18.33 4.27
CA GLY A 121 9.91 17.65 3.33
C GLY A 121 10.43 18.58 2.25
N VAL A 122 11.12 17.99 1.29
CA VAL A 122 11.66 18.65 0.10
C VAL A 122 11.40 17.80 -1.14
N VAL A 123 11.20 18.45 -2.28
CA VAL A 123 11.16 17.78 -3.60
C VAL A 123 12.59 17.42 -4.00
N GLU A 124 12.87 16.13 -4.19
CA GLU A 124 14.17 15.65 -4.67
C GLU A 124 14.21 15.50 -6.20
N LEU A 125 13.06 15.25 -6.81
CA LEU A 125 12.96 15.02 -8.23
C LEU A 125 11.59 15.42 -8.76
N VAL A 126 11.59 16.10 -9.90
CA VAL A 126 10.41 16.36 -10.72
C VAL A 126 10.53 15.53 -12.00
N ALA A 127 9.48 14.78 -12.34
CA ALA A 127 9.41 14.01 -13.56
C ALA A 127 8.03 14.05 -14.22
N LEU A 128 8.04 13.98 -15.54
CA LEU A 128 6.84 14.07 -16.37
C LEU A 128 6.86 12.93 -17.39
N SER A 129 5.69 12.48 -17.84
CA SER A 129 5.61 11.70 -19.07
C SER A 129 4.46 12.22 -19.90
N ALA A 130 4.74 12.59 -21.15
CA ALA A 130 3.73 13.11 -22.06
C ALA A 130 2.67 12.08 -22.51
N ARG A 131 2.90 10.78 -22.25
CA ARG A 131 2.03 9.66 -22.67
C ARG A 131 1.84 8.65 -21.53
N ALA A 132 0.70 7.96 -21.51
CA ALA A 132 0.31 6.98 -20.48
C ALA A 132 1.44 6.03 -20.05
N GLU A 133 2.02 5.34 -21.03
CA GLU A 133 3.06 4.31 -20.86
C GLU A 133 4.43 4.80 -21.36
N GLY A 134 4.54 6.09 -21.67
CA GLY A 134 5.80 6.70 -22.10
C GLY A 134 6.87 6.69 -21.01
N PRO A 135 8.14 6.91 -21.38
CA PRO A 135 9.23 7.07 -20.42
C PRO A 135 8.99 8.33 -19.57
N MET A 136 9.36 8.25 -18.30
CA MET A 136 9.42 9.45 -17.45
C MET A 136 10.68 10.23 -17.80
N THR A 137 10.55 11.54 -17.95
CA THR A 137 11.65 12.47 -18.18
C THR A 137 11.80 13.36 -16.95
N VAL A 138 13.01 13.39 -16.40
CA VAL A 138 13.36 14.25 -15.27
C VAL A 138 13.48 15.70 -15.76
N ALA A 139 12.99 16.63 -14.95
CA ALA A 139 13.04 18.06 -15.21
C ALA A 139 13.46 18.81 -13.94
N ASP A 140 14.00 20.01 -14.10
CA ASP A 140 14.35 20.88 -12.97
C ASP A 140 13.11 21.52 -12.34
N SER A 141 12.06 21.72 -13.14
CA SER A 141 10.78 22.29 -12.73
C SER A 141 9.61 21.82 -13.60
N ALA A 142 8.40 22.01 -13.08
CA ALA A 142 7.15 21.79 -13.80
C ALA A 142 6.07 22.80 -13.38
N GLU A 143 5.29 23.29 -14.36
CA GLU A 143 4.13 24.15 -14.09
C GLU A 143 2.93 23.30 -13.70
N ALA A 144 2.43 23.49 -12.48
CA ALA A 144 1.17 22.92 -12.01
C ALA A 144 0.00 23.85 -12.35
N VAL A 145 -1.05 23.28 -12.93
CA VAL A 145 -2.28 23.96 -13.31
C VAL A 145 -3.42 23.39 -12.47
N ALA A 146 -4.15 24.26 -11.78
CA ALA A 146 -5.24 23.88 -10.88
C ALA A 146 -6.31 23.07 -11.61
N GLY A 147 -6.65 21.89 -11.05
CA GLY A 147 -7.62 20.96 -11.62
C GLY A 147 -7.22 20.29 -12.94
N CYS A 148 -5.96 20.46 -13.38
CA CYS A 148 -5.46 19.83 -14.62
C CYS A 148 -4.20 18.98 -14.36
N GLY A 149 -3.39 19.32 -13.36
CA GLY A 149 -2.11 18.68 -13.09
C GLY A 149 -0.92 19.41 -13.71
N LEU A 150 0.16 18.69 -14.00
CA LEU A 150 1.39 19.29 -14.51
C LEU A 150 1.35 19.46 -16.04
N ARG A 151 1.67 20.67 -16.52
CA ARG A 151 1.73 20.98 -17.96
C ARG A 151 2.69 20.04 -18.67
N GLY A 152 2.22 19.41 -19.76
CA GLY A 152 3.01 18.45 -20.53
C GLY A 152 3.01 17.03 -19.98
N ASP A 153 2.40 16.77 -18.83
CA ASP A 153 2.20 15.40 -18.32
C ASP A 153 0.96 14.74 -18.93
N ARG A 154 0.97 13.40 -18.96
CA ARG A 154 -0.14 12.54 -19.41
C ARG A 154 -1.45 12.84 -18.71
N TYR A 155 -1.43 13.26 -17.45
CA TYR A 155 -2.64 13.55 -16.70
C TYR A 155 -3.26 14.91 -17.06
N GLU A 156 -2.48 15.89 -17.56
CA GLU A 156 -2.99 17.17 -18.10
C GLU A 156 -4.09 16.96 -19.15
N ARG A 157 -3.91 15.93 -19.98
CA ARG A 157 -4.79 15.62 -21.10
C ARG A 157 -5.82 14.54 -20.78
N GLY A 158 -5.93 14.13 -19.52
CA GLY A 158 -6.73 12.97 -19.12
C GLY A 158 -6.26 11.67 -19.79
N ALA A 159 -5.02 11.59 -20.24
CA ALA A 159 -4.45 10.48 -21.01
C ALA A 159 -3.60 9.53 -20.15
N GLY A 160 -3.73 9.59 -18.82
CA GLY A 160 -3.06 8.65 -17.92
C GLY A 160 -3.76 7.29 -17.91
N THR A 161 -3.02 6.22 -17.60
CA THR A 161 -3.59 4.86 -17.48
C THR A 161 -4.74 4.78 -16.46
N PHE A 162 -4.72 5.67 -15.47
CA PHE A 162 -5.80 5.84 -14.50
C PHE A 162 -6.29 7.28 -14.57
N SER A 163 -7.04 7.62 -15.60
CA SER A 163 -7.80 8.87 -15.67
C SER A 163 -9.28 8.53 -15.64
N ASN A 164 -10.00 9.14 -14.69
CA ASN A 164 -11.45 9.21 -14.73
C ASN A 164 -11.80 10.70 -14.86
N PRO A 165 -12.47 11.13 -15.94
CA PRO A 165 -12.85 12.53 -16.15
C PRO A 165 -13.64 13.13 -14.98
N GLU A 166 -14.34 12.31 -14.20
CA GLU A 166 -15.14 12.72 -13.04
C GLU A 166 -14.47 12.45 -11.69
N GLY A 167 -13.30 11.81 -11.68
CA GLY A 167 -12.64 11.41 -10.43
C GLY A 167 -11.59 12.42 -9.97
N ARG A 168 -11.22 12.31 -8.69
CA ARG A 168 -10.21 13.13 -8.04
C ARG A 168 -8.90 12.36 -7.83
N GLY A 169 -7.81 13.09 -7.64
CA GLY A 169 -6.47 12.56 -7.36
C GLY A 169 -5.70 12.18 -8.63
N TYR A 170 -5.89 12.95 -9.71
CA TYR A 170 -5.21 12.72 -10.98
C TYR A 170 -4.20 13.80 -11.34
N ASP A 171 -4.32 14.99 -10.74
CA ASP A 171 -3.50 16.15 -11.08
C ASP A 171 -2.02 15.95 -10.74
N LEU A 172 -1.74 15.32 -9.61
CA LEU A 172 -0.37 15.16 -9.10
C LEU A 172 -0.16 13.81 -8.43
N THR A 173 1.00 13.20 -8.69
CA THR A 173 1.42 11.95 -8.04
C THR A 173 2.78 12.11 -7.37
N LEU A 174 2.89 11.65 -6.13
CA LEU A 174 4.10 11.77 -5.31
C LEU A 174 4.52 10.39 -4.80
N VAL A 175 5.81 10.19 -4.51
CA VAL A 175 6.35 9.06 -3.74
C VAL A 175 7.43 9.54 -2.79
N GLU A 176 7.56 8.87 -1.66
CA GLU A 176 8.64 9.10 -0.69
C GLU A 176 9.94 8.51 -1.22
N ALA A 177 11.03 9.27 -1.18
CA ALA A 177 12.36 8.76 -1.51
C ALA A 177 12.73 7.58 -0.59
N GLU A 178 12.34 7.67 0.67
CA GLU A 178 12.51 6.62 1.67
C GLU A 178 11.81 5.32 1.27
N ALA A 179 10.66 5.38 0.58
CA ALA A 179 9.98 4.18 0.09
C ALA A 179 10.76 3.47 -1.03
N LEU A 180 11.46 4.24 -1.86
CA LEU A 180 12.31 3.69 -2.93
C LEU A 180 13.62 3.12 -2.37
N GLU A 181 14.16 3.76 -1.32
CA GLU A 181 15.32 3.25 -0.58
C GLU A 181 15.01 1.95 0.15
N ASP A 182 13.85 1.88 0.82
CA ASP A 182 13.35 0.65 1.46
C ASP A 182 13.19 -0.48 0.42
N LEU A 183 12.65 -0.15 -0.76
CA LEU A 183 12.50 -1.10 -1.88
C LEU A 183 13.86 -1.63 -2.36
N ALA A 184 14.84 -0.74 -2.53
CA ALA A 184 16.20 -1.10 -2.92
C ALA A 184 16.90 -1.95 -1.86
N ALA A 185 16.74 -1.61 -0.58
CA ALA A 185 17.26 -2.40 0.54
C ALA A 185 16.63 -3.81 0.59
N GLY A 186 15.38 -3.94 0.15
CA GLY A 186 14.68 -5.22 -0.06
C GLY A 186 15.12 -5.99 -1.31
N GLY A 187 16.14 -5.53 -2.04
CA GLY A 187 16.70 -6.19 -3.22
C GLY A 187 16.01 -5.86 -4.54
N VAL A 188 15.12 -4.87 -4.56
CA VAL A 188 14.47 -4.38 -5.78
C VAL A 188 14.97 -2.97 -6.08
N GLU A 189 16.06 -2.86 -6.83
CA GLU A 189 16.54 -1.54 -7.26
C GLU A 189 15.52 -0.89 -8.19
N LEU A 190 15.20 0.38 -8.01
CA LEU A 190 14.30 1.11 -8.90
C LEU A 190 14.78 2.56 -8.95
N GLU A 191 15.12 3.05 -10.15
CA GLU A 191 15.50 4.46 -10.28
C GLU A 191 14.29 5.34 -9.93
N PRO A 192 14.47 6.52 -9.31
CA PRO A 192 13.32 7.28 -8.80
C PRO A 192 12.29 7.67 -9.87
N ALA A 193 12.76 7.95 -11.09
CA ALA A 193 11.87 8.19 -12.24
C ALA A 193 11.10 6.93 -12.68
N GLU A 194 11.63 5.73 -12.47
CA GLU A 194 10.96 4.46 -12.77
C GLU A 194 9.78 4.19 -11.83
N ALA A 195 9.66 4.87 -10.70
CA ALA A 195 8.45 4.84 -9.86
C ALA A 195 7.20 5.42 -10.58
N ARG A 196 7.40 6.11 -11.71
CA ARG A 196 6.35 6.71 -12.56
C ARG A 196 5.47 7.70 -11.81
N ARG A 197 6.04 8.40 -10.81
CA ARG A 197 5.40 9.49 -10.07
C ARG A 197 5.94 10.83 -10.54
N ASN A 198 5.16 11.88 -10.37
CA ASN A 198 5.57 13.21 -10.79
C ASN A 198 6.62 13.80 -9.86
N LEU A 199 6.47 13.58 -8.55
CA LEU A 199 7.40 14.08 -7.55
C LEU A 199 7.96 12.93 -6.72
N VAL A 200 9.27 12.99 -6.48
CA VAL A 200 9.91 12.25 -5.39
C VAL A 200 10.17 13.27 -4.28
N VAL A 201 9.72 12.96 -3.07
CA VAL A 201 9.87 13.84 -1.92
C VAL A 201 10.57 13.13 -0.79
N ARG A 202 11.33 13.87 0.02
CA ARG A 202 12.01 13.35 1.21
C ARG A 202 11.60 14.13 2.44
N GLY A 203 11.57 13.48 3.59
CA GLY A 203 11.45 14.16 4.88
C GLY A 203 10.02 14.52 5.25
N ILE A 204 9.02 13.95 4.57
CA ILE A 204 7.61 14.08 4.92
C ILE A 204 6.84 12.77 4.71
N SER A 205 5.93 12.46 5.64
CA SER A 205 4.98 11.36 5.51
C SER A 205 3.86 11.71 4.52
N LEU A 206 3.82 11.05 3.37
CA LEU A 206 2.74 11.22 2.39
C LEU A 206 1.40 10.67 2.90
N ASP A 207 1.43 9.62 3.72
CA ASP A 207 0.26 9.12 4.43
C ASP A 207 -0.33 10.17 5.38
N GLY A 208 0.53 11.02 5.98
CA GLY A 208 0.12 12.11 6.85
C GLY A 208 -0.66 13.22 6.14
N LEU A 209 -0.59 13.28 4.80
CA LEU A 209 -1.24 14.27 3.94
C LEU A 209 -2.59 13.78 3.37
N LEU A 210 -2.95 12.52 3.57
CA LEU A 210 -4.24 11.97 3.12
C LEU A 210 -5.40 12.73 3.77
N GLY A 211 -6.33 13.19 2.93
CA GLY A 211 -7.50 13.98 3.35
C GLY A 211 -7.16 15.40 3.80
N LYS A 212 -5.93 15.88 3.59
CA LYS A 212 -5.47 17.19 4.06
C LYS A 212 -4.97 18.07 2.92
N ARG A 213 -5.00 19.38 3.17
CA ARG A 213 -4.33 20.36 2.32
C ARG A 213 -2.84 20.37 2.65
N PHE A 214 -2.03 20.57 1.64
CA PHE A 214 -0.58 20.70 1.77
C PHE A 214 -0.05 21.61 0.69
N ARG A 215 1.19 22.06 0.84
CA ARG A 215 1.87 22.92 -0.13
C ARG A 215 3.12 22.24 -0.66
N VAL A 216 3.39 22.42 -1.95
CA VAL A 216 4.64 22.07 -2.63
C VAL A 216 5.17 23.34 -3.27
N GLY A 217 6.21 23.95 -2.70
CA GLY A 217 6.69 25.25 -3.15
C GLY A 217 5.56 26.30 -3.09
N PRO A 218 5.16 26.94 -4.22
CA PRO A 218 4.03 27.87 -4.26
C PRO A 218 2.66 27.20 -4.50
N VAL A 219 2.62 25.89 -4.77
CA VAL A 219 1.42 25.16 -5.23
C VAL A 219 0.67 24.56 -4.06
N GLU A 220 -0.62 24.86 -3.91
CA GLU A 220 -1.48 24.21 -2.92
C GLU A 220 -2.14 22.97 -3.50
N CYS A 221 -2.11 21.88 -2.74
CA CYS A 221 -2.59 20.57 -3.13
C CYS A 221 -3.53 19.99 -2.07
N PHE A 222 -4.31 18.97 -2.45
CA PHE A 222 -5.11 18.16 -1.52
C PHE A 222 -4.81 16.69 -1.71
N GLY A 223 -4.42 15.99 -0.62
CA GLY A 223 -4.13 14.57 -0.65
C GLY A 223 -5.41 13.74 -0.75
N GLN A 224 -5.61 13.02 -1.84
CA GLN A 224 -6.85 12.29 -2.09
C GLN A 224 -6.79 10.83 -1.62
N ARG A 225 -5.80 10.09 -2.12
CA ARG A 225 -5.72 8.64 -1.88
C ARG A 225 -4.32 8.12 -2.07
N ARG A 226 -4.04 6.95 -1.50
CA ARG A 226 -2.80 6.23 -1.77
C ARG A 226 -2.69 5.89 -3.25
N CYS A 227 -1.48 5.96 -3.77
CA CYS A 227 -1.13 5.51 -5.11
C CYS A 227 -0.59 4.09 -5.05
N GLU A 228 -1.44 3.16 -4.59
CA GLU A 228 -1.07 1.74 -4.43
C GLU A 228 -0.47 1.18 -5.73
N PRO A 229 0.63 0.42 -5.65
CA PRO A 229 1.22 -0.20 -6.81
C PRO A 229 0.25 -1.23 -7.40
N CYS A 230 0.36 -1.47 -8.71
CA CYS A 230 -0.49 -2.44 -9.43
C CYS A 230 0.36 -3.30 -10.37
N ALA A 231 -0.19 -4.42 -10.84
CA ALA A 231 0.50 -5.32 -11.76
C ALA A 231 0.95 -4.62 -13.07
N HIS A 232 0.24 -3.56 -13.48
CA HIS A 232 0.65 -2.74 -14.63
C HIS A 232 1.96 -1.98 -14.36
N LEU A 233 2.14 -1.42 -13.16
CA LEU A 233 3.39 -0.77 -12.77
C LEU A 233 4.55 -1.77 -12.77
N GLU A 234 4.35 -2.93 -12.14
CA GLU A 234 5.37 -3.99 -12.09
C GLU A 234 5.79 -4.47 -13.48
N ARG A 235 4.85 -4.59 -14.42
CA ARG A 235 5.14 -4.90 -15.82
C ARG A 235 5.97 -3.84 -16.54
N LEU A 236 5.79 -2.57 -16.21
CA LEU A 236 6.52 -1.46 -16.82
C LEU A 236 7.90 -1.24 -16.18
N THR A 237 8.12 -1.79 -15.00
CA THR A 237 9.37 -1.66 -14.25
C THR A 237 10.05 -3.02 -14.13
N ARG A 238 9.84 -3.72 -13.01
CA ARG A 238 10.47 -5.02 -12.72
C ARG A 238 9.70 -5.79 -11.64
N PRO A 239 9.82 -7.14 -11.61
CA PRO A 239 9.20 -7.97 -10.57
C PRO A 239 9.58 -7.54 -9.15
N GLY A 240 8.64 -7.62 -8.22
CA GLY A 240 8.84 -7.29 -6.82
C GLY A 240 8.44 -5.86 -6.46
N VAL A 241 8.30 -4.96 -7.44
CA VAL A 241 7.84 -3.57 -7.22
C VAL A 241 6.43 -3.54 -6.63
N LEU A 242 5.53 -4.43 -7.08
CA LEU A 242 4.17 -4.48 -6.54
C LEU A 242 4.17 -4.78 -5.05
N ARG A 243 4.92 -5.80 -4.66
CA ARG A 243 5.00 -6.25 -3.27
C ARG A 243 5.78 -5.25 -2.40
N GLY A 244 6.91 -4.77 -2.89
CA GLY A 244 7.81 -3.90 -2.12
C GLY A 244 7.24 -2.50 -1.88
N LEU A 245 6.44 -1.96 -2.80
CA LEU A 245 5.78 -0.67 -2.62
C LEU A 245 4.36 -0.76 -2.05
N ALA A 246 3.91 -1.93 -1.61
CA ALA A 246 2.58 -2.08 -1.02
C ALA A 246 2.42 -1.12 0.18
N HIS A 247 1.38 -0.26 0.13
CA HIS A 247 1.11 0.83 1.07
C HIS A 247 2.14 1.97 1.11
N ARG A 248 3.16 1.91 0.26
CA ARG A 248 4.21 2.93 0.11
C ARG A 248 4.36 3.39 -1.34
N GLY A 249 3.38 3.07 -2.19
CA GLY A 249 3.34 3.48 -3.59
C GLY A 249 3.11 4.98 -3.82
N GLY A 250 2.92 5.73 -2.74
CA GLY A 250 2.88 7.18 -2.72
C GLY A 250 1.47 7.78 -2.62
N LEU A 251 1.33 9.04 -3.02
CA LEU A 251 0.10 9.82 -2.88
C LEU A 251 -0.41 10.31 -4.23
N ARG A 252 -1.73 10.25 -4.40
CA ARG A 252 -2.47 10.95 -5.46
C ARG A 252 -3.12 12.20 -4.87
N ALA A 253 -2.93 13.33 -5.53
CA ALA A 253 -3.39 14.63 -5.07
C ALA A 253 -4.06 15.44 -6.17
N ASP A 254 -4.92 16.38 -5.76
CA ASP A 254 -5.46 17.43 -6.62
C ASP A 254 -4.60 18.70 -6.47
N VAL A 255 -4.45 19.46 -7.55
CA VAL A 255 -3.83 20.78 -7.53
C VAL A 255 -4.93 21.82 -7.34
N LEU A 256 -4.91 22.53 -6.22
CA LEU A 256 -5.92 23.52 -5.85
C LEU A 256 -5.56 24.93 -6.34
N SER A 257 -4.27 25.28 -6.29
CA SER A 257 -3.74 26.53 -6.86
C SER A 257 -2.52 26.23 -7.72
N GLY A 258 -2.46 26.84 -8.90
CA GLY A 258 -1.35 26.64 -9.83
C GLY A 258 -0.08 27.39 -9.42
N GLY A 259 1.03 27.00 -10.03
CA GLY A 259 2.36 27.57 -9.78
C GLY A 259 3.46 26.66 -10.32
N GLU A 260 4.71 27.08 -10.19
CA GLU A 260 5.84 26.29 -10.66
C GLU A 260 6.48 25.53 -9.50
N ILE A 261 6.57 24.21 -9.62
CA ILE A 261 7.23 23.31 -8.68
C ILE A 261 8.65 23.04 -9.18
N ARG A 262 9.63 23.10 -8.29
CA ARG A 262 11.05 22.87 -8.57
C ARG A 262 11.64 21.81 -7.66
N THR A 263 12.71 21.18 -8.11
CA THR A 263 13.61 20.44 -7.21
C THR A 263 14.11 21.36 -6.10
N GLY A 264 14.09 20.88 -4.86
CA GLY A 264 14.42 21.64 -3.65
C GLY A 264 13.23 22.38 -3.01
N ASP A 265 12.06 22.42 -3.66
CA ASP A 265 10.90 23.07 -3.07
C ASP A 265 10.44 22.35 -1.81
N ARG A 266 10.02 23.14 -0.82
CA ARG A 266 9.51 22.63 0.45
C ARG A 266 8.13 22.01 0.28
N VAL A 267 7.92 20.89 0.97
CA VAL A 267 6.63 20.19 1.04
C VAL A 267 6.14 20.24 2.48
N GLU A 268 4.95 20.75 2.74
CA GLU A 268 4.43 20.87 4.10
C GLU A 268 2.92 20.72 4.17
N ALA A 269 2.42 20.10 5.24
CA ALA A 269 0.99 20.13 5.54
C ALA A 269 0.56 21.56 5.84
N LEU A 270 -0.64 21.93 5.40
CA LEU A 270 -1.28 23.17 5.81
C LEU A 270 -2.21 22.82 6.97
N ASP A 271 -2.05 23.52 8.10
CA ASP A 271 -2.95 23.36 9.22
C ASP A 271 -4.39 23.71 8.79
N PRO A 272 -5.40 22.97 9.29
CA PRO A 272 -6.81 23.17 8.95
C PRO A 272 -7.37 24.52 9.40
#